data_AF-A0AAV8XL26-F1
#
_entry.id   AF-A0AAV8XL26-F1
#
_cell.length_a   1.000
_cell.length_b   1.000
_cell.length_c   1.000
_cell.angle_alpha   90.00
_cell.angle_beta   90.00
_cell.angle_gamma   90.00
#
_symmetry.space_group_name_H-M   'P 1'
#
loop_
_entity.id
_entity.type
_entity.pdbx_description
1 polymer ?
#
loop_
_entity_poly.entity_id
_entity_poly.type
_entity_poly.pdbx_seq_one_letter_code
_entity_poly.pdbx_strand_id
1 'polypeptide(L)'
;MSNDDGDLKDAIGKDFIIRYTTDLNTNDIFYTDSNGRELLERRRNYRPTFTYTDVEHQAANYYPVTNRIVIKDKNKGVEFAVITDRTHGGSSLVNGQIELMVSS
;
A
#
# COMPACT_ATOMS: atom_id res chain seq x y z
N MET A 1 -9.85 29.54 -12.85
CA MET A 1 -10.24 28.14 -12.59
C MET A 1 -9.75 27.34 -13.78
N SER A 2 -8.58 26.72 -13.66
CA SER A 2 -8.02 25.84 -14.69
C SER A 2 -8.57 24.44 -14.45
N ASN A 3 -9.45 23.97 -15.35
CA ASN A 3 -9.82 22.57 -15.40
C ASN A 3 -8.59 21.78 -15.85
N ASP A 4 -7.87 21.21 -14.90
CA ASP A 4 -6.88 20.17 -15.15
C ASP A 4 -7.59 18.82 -15.02
N ASP A 5 -8.53 18.57 -15.93
CA ASP A 5 -9.17 17.26 -16.08
C ASP A 5 -8.12 16.34 -16.70
N GLY A 6 -7.29 15.71 -15.86
CA GLY A 6 -6.13 14.89 -16.21
C GLY A 6 -6.18 14.25 -17.59
N ASP A 7 -5.64 14.97 -18.58
CA ASP A 7 -5.87 14.69 -19.99
C ASP A 7 -5.29 13.31 -20.34
N LEU A 8 -6.18 12.41 -20.78
CA LEU A 8 -5.87 11.07 -21.28
C LEU A 8 -5.29 11.10 -22.71
N LYS A 9 -4.89 12.28 -23.20
CA LYS A 9 -4.49 12.51 -24.60
C LYS A 9 -3.03 12.16 -24.91
N ASP A 10 -2.21 11.89 -23.90
CA ASP A 10 -0.85 11.42 -24.09
C ASP A 10 -0.81 9.89 -24.10
N ALA A 11 -0.05 9.28 -25.00
CA ALA A 11 0.13 7.82 -25.12
C ALA A 11 0.95 7.19 -23.96
N ILE A 12 0.87 7.78 -22.77
CA ILE A 12 1.58 7.38 -21.55
C ILE A 12 0.56 6.72 -20.63
N GLY A 13 0.81 5.45 -20.26
CA GLY A 13 0.01 4.76 -19.23
C GLY A 13 0.13 5.48 -17.88
N LYS A 14 -1.01 5.76 -17.24
CA LYS A 14 -1.08 6.46 -15.95
C LYS A 14 -1.72 5.52 -14.93
N ASP A 15 -1.01 5.25 -13.84
CA ASP A 15 -1.56 4.55 -12.68
C ASP A 15 -1.82 5.54 -11.55
N PHE A 16 -3.06 5.56 -11.07
CA PHE A 16 -3.48 6.45 -9.99
C PHE A 16 -3.41 5.72 -8.65
N ILE A 17 -2.91 6.43 -7.63
CA ILE A 17 -2.86 5.94 -6.25
C ILE A 17 -3.54 6.92 -5.31
N ILE A 18 -4.19 6.38 -4.28
CA ILE A 18 -4.59 7.13 -3.09
C ILE A 18 -3.55 6.85 -2.02
N ARG A 19 -3.01 7.90 -1.40
CA ARG A 19 -2.01 7.79 -0.34
C ARG A 19 -2.50 8.44 0.95
N TYR A 20 -2.47 7.66 2.03
CA TYR A 20 -2.71 8.11 3.39
C TYR A 20 -1.36 8.24 4.11
N THR A 21 -1.15 9.38 4.78
CA THR A 21 0.08 9.65 5.53
C THR A 21 -0.26 9.97 6.98
N THR A 22 0.43 9.32 7.91
CA THR A 22 0.29 9.50 9.35
C THR A 22 1.66 9.71 10.01
N ASP A 23 1.69 10.14 11.26
CA ASP A 23 2.90 10.25 12.10
C ASP A 23 3.21 8.96 12.89
N LEU A 24 2.55 7.85 12.54
CA LEU A 24 2.71 6.56 13.22
C LEU A 24 4.07 5.95 12.89
N ASN A 25 4.75 5.40 13.90
CA ASN A 25 5.96 4.64 13.69
C ASN A 25 5.65 3.14 13.49
N THR A 26 5.61 2.70 12.23
CA THR A 26 5.15 1.36 11.84
C THR A 26 6.28 0.35 11.67
N ASN A 27 7.54 0.80 11.79
CA ASN A 27 8.75 -0.01 11.66
C ASN A 27 8.79 -0.86 10.38
N ASP A 28 8.35 -0.28 9.27
CA ASP A 28 8.29 -0.90 7.93
C ASP A 28 7.40 -2.14 7.82
N ILE A 29 6.53 -2.33 8.82
CA ILE A 29 5.55 -3.41 8.88
C ILE A 29 4.17 -2.86 8.55
N PHE A 30 3.45 -3.61 7.71
CA PHE A 30 2.05 -3.40 7.40
C PHE A 30 1.35 -4.74 7.25
N TYR A 31 0.03 -4.73 7.26
CA TYR A 31 -0.78 -5.93 7.21
C TYR A 31 -1.77 -5.84 6.07
N THR A 32 -1.88 -6.90 5.28
CA THR A 32 -2.92 -7.03 4.25
C THR A 32 -3.75 -8.27 4.54
N ASP A 33 -5.03 -8.26 4.21
CA ASP A 33 -5.85 -9.45 4.34
C ASP A 33 -5.54 -10.49 3.24
N SER A 34 -5.78 -11.76 3.56
CA SER A 34 -5.76 -12.88 2.61
C SER A 34 -7.19 -13.31 2.32
N ASN A 35 -7.72 -12.93 1.16
CA ASN A 35 -9.09 -13.24 0.73
C ASN A 35 -10.16 -12.87 1.78
N GLY A 36 -10.02 -11.73 2.46
CA GLY A 36 -10.96 -11.24 3.45
C GLY A 36 -10.92 -11.90 4.84
N ARG A 37 -9.98 -12.83 5.08
CA ARG A 37 -9.91 -13.61 6.34
C ARG A 37 -8.79 -13.13 7.25
N GLU A 38 -7.62 -13.77 7.14
CA GLU A 38 -6.49 -13.55 8.03
C GLU A 38 -5.67 -12.33 7.58
N LEU A 39 -5.14 -11.58 8.55
CA LEU A 39 -4.17 -10.52 8.28
C LEU A 39 -2.77 -11.14 8.17
N LEU A 40 -2.14 -10.94 7.03
CA LEU A 40 -0.77 -11.35 6.77
C LEU A 40 0.17 -10.18 7.05
N GLU A 41 1.21 -10.41 7.84
CA GLU A 41 2.28 -9.45 8.06
C GLU A 41 3.14 -9.31 6.81
N ARG A 42 3.36 -8.06 6.39
CA ARG A 42 4.22 -7.67 5.28
C ARG A 42 5.31 -6.78 5.83
N ARG A 43 6.54 -6.95 5.33
CA ARG A 43 7.68 -6.10 5.66
C ARG A 43 8.31 -5.60 4.38
N ARG A 44 8.50 -4.27 4.30
CA ARG A 44 9.09 -3.63 3.12
C ARG A 44 10.48 -4.20 2.81
N ASN A 45 10.77 -4.46 1.54
CA ASN A 45 12.05 -4.99 1.02
C ASN A 45 12.48 -6.32 1.69
N TYR A 46 11.51 -7.10 2.17
CA TYR A 46 11.77 -8.37 2.84
C TYR A 46 11.07 -9.52 2.13
N ARG A 47 11.75 -10.67 2.09
CA ARG A 47 11.20 -11.93 1.62
C ARG A 47 11.59 -13.04 2.60
N PRO A 48 10.64 -13.87 3.05
CA PRO A 48 10.95 -14.96 3.98
C PRO A 48 11.67 -16.15 3.31
N THR A 49 11.56 -16.30 1.99
CA THR A 49 11.99 -17.50 1.26
C THR A 49 13.25 -17.35 0.42
N PHE A 50 13.75 -16.12 0.22
CA PHE A 50 14.97 -15.86 -0.56
C PHE A 50 15.57 -14.48 -0.25
N THR A 51 16.85 -14.29 -0.59
CA THR A 51 17.53 -13.00 -0.47
C THR A 51 16.96 -12.00 -1.47
N TYR A 52 16.40 -10.91 -0.97
CA TYR A 52 15.88 -9.84 -1.81
C TYR A 52 17.01 -9.15 -2.58
N THR A 53 16.92 -9.15 -3.91
CA THR A 53 17.75 -8.35 -4.80
C THR A 53 16.94 -7.14 -5.26
N ASP A 54 17.55 -5.95 -5.20
CA ASP A 54 16.96 -4.62 -5.47
C ASP A 54 16.62 -4.37 -6.94
N VAL A 55 15.90 -5.30 -7.58
CA VAL A 55 15.59 -5.19 -9.01
C VAL A 55 14.41 -4.24 -9.25
N GLU A 56 13.43 -4.19 -8.33
CA GLU A 56 12.33 -3.21 -8.33
C GLU A 56 11.80 -2.91 -6.91
N HIS A 57 12.20 -1.79 -6.32
CA HIS A 57 11.88 -1.43 -4.92
C HIS A 57 10.39 -1.15 -4.65
N GLN A 58 9.65 -0.64 -5.64
CA GLN A 58 8.28 -0.16 -5.42
C GLN A 58 7.27 -1.27 -5.75
N ALA A 59 7.32 -1.79 -6.98
CA ALA A 59 6.41 -2.84 -7.44
C ALA A 59 6.48 -4.12 -6.58
N ALA A 60 7.69 -4.50 -6.13
CA ALA A 60 7.85 -5.69 -5.30
C ALA A 60 7.16 -5.58 -3.93
N ASN A 61 6.86 -4.37 -3.43
CA ASN A 61 6.21 -4.20 -2.14
C ASN A 61 4.69 -4.03 -2.25
N TYR A 62 4.11 -4.13 -3.45
CA TYR A 62 2.66 -4.15 -3.62
C TYR A 62 2.09 -5.55 -3.39
N TYR A 63 1.00 -5.61 -2.62
CA TYR A 63 0.27 -6.83 -2.30
C TYR A 63 -1.22 -6.65 -2.61
N PRO A 64 -1.95 -7.75 -2.92
CA PRO A 64 -3.40 -7.67 -3.03
C PRO A 64 -4.03 -7.32 -1.68
N VAL A 65 -4.91 -6.31 -1.70
CA VAL A 65 -5.74 -5.87 -0.57
C VAL A 65 -7.18 -6.15 -0.97
N THR A 66 -7.77 -7.21 -0.42
CA THR A 66 -9.13 -7.63 -0.80
C THR A 66 -10.20 -6.91 0.01
N ASN A 67 -9.93 -6.66 1.30
CA ASN A 67 -10.88 -6.03 2.21
C ASN A 67 -10.23 -4.93 3.05
N ARG A 68 -8.99 -5.12 3.51
CA ARG A 68 -8.32 -4.13 4.38
C ARG A 68 -6.80 -4.19 4.37
N ILE A 69 -6.21 -3.01 4.52
CA ILE A 69 -4.80 -2.82 4.80
C ILE A 69 -4.65 -2.05 6.12
N VAL A 70 -3.68 -2.44 6.93
CA VAL A 70 -3.50 -1.91 8.30
C VAL A 70 -2.03 -1.58 8.55
N ILE A 71 -1.78 -0.47 9.22
CA ILE A 71 -0.49 -0.13 9.82
C ILE A 71 -0.67 0.06 11.33
N LYS A 72 0.38 -0.25 12.10
CA LYS A 72 0.31 -0.24 13.57
C LYS A 72 1.53 0.45 14.16
N ASP A 73 1.33 1.36 15.09
CA ASP A 73 2.37 1.86 15.97
C ASP A 73 2.31 1.07 17.28
N LYS A 74 3.22 0.09 17.41
CA LYS A 74 3.27 -0.81 18.57
C LYS A 74 3.63 -0.08 19.87
N ASN A 75 4.35 1.04 19.79
CA ASN A 75 4.76 1.81 20.96
C ASN A 75 3.60 2.67 21.48
N LYS A 76 2.81 3.25 20.56
CA LYS A 76 1.63 4.04 20.92
C LYS A 76 0.38 3.18 21.17
N GLY A 77 0.38 1.91 20.73
CA GLY A 77 -0.79 1.03 20.80
C GLY A 77 -1.93 1.47 19.87
N VAL A 78 -1.60 2.14 18.77
CA VAL A 78 -2.56 2.70 17.81
C VAL A 78 -2.48 1.95 16.48
N GLU A 79 -3.64 1.75 15.85
CA GLU A 79 -3.75 1.14 14.53
C GLU A 79 -4.50 2.07 13.58
N PHE A 80 -4.05 2.13 12.32
CA PHE A 80 -4.75 2.80 11.23
C PHE A 80 -5.09 1.78 10.17
N ALA A 81 -6.37 1.65 9.85
CA ALA A 81 -6.89 0.69 8.89
C ALA A 81 -7.65 1.39 7.77
N VAL A 82 -7.39 0.97 6.53
CA VAL A 82 -8.19 1.36 5.37
C VAL A 82 -8.97 0.14 4.92
N ILE A 83 -10.29 0.29 4.79
CA ILE A 83 -11.22 -0.75 4.35
C ILE A 83 -11.66 -0.41 2.92
N THR A 84 -11.63 -1.39 2.03
CA THR A 84 -11.94 -1.21 0.60
C THR A 84 -13.24 -1.92 0.22
N ASP A 85 -13.94 -1.38 -0.77
CA ASP A 85 -15.17 -1.97 -1.35
C ASP A 85 -14.86 -3.11 -2.35
N ARG A 86 -13.68 -3.08 -2.94
CA ARG A 86 -13.16 -4.05 -3.92
C ARG A 86 -11.67 -4.31 -3.70
N THR A 87 -11.17 -5.32 -4.40
CA THR A 87 -9.73 -5.65 -4.38
C THR A 87 -8.92 -4.58 -5.10
N HIS A 88 -7.86 -4.12 -4.45
CA HIS A 88 -6.87 -3.20 -5.01
C HIS A 88 -5.45 -3.72 -4.77
N GLY A 89 -4.47 -3.19 -5.51
CA GLY A 89 -3.07 -3.30 -5.12
C GLY A 89 -2.75 -2.29 -4.03
N GLY A 90 -2.05 -2.68 -2.97
CA GLY A 90 -1.70 -1.77 -1.88
C GLY A 90 -0.34 -2.05 -1.25
N SER A 91 0.22 -1.01 -0.62
CA SER A 91 1.53 -1.09 0.04
C SER A 91 1.70 -0.07 1.18
N SER A 92 2.82 -0.20 1.88
CA SER A 92 3.39 0.81 2.78
C SER A 92 4.86 1.03 2.39
N LEU A 93 5.10 1.87 1.39
CA LEU A 93 6.45 2.16 0.88
C LEU A 93 7.26 3.07 1.81
N VAL A 94 6.59 3.81 2.70
CA VAL A 94 7.21 4.68 3.70
C VAL A 94 6.55 4.42 5.05
N ASN A 95 7.34 4.52 6.12
CA ASN A 95 6.86 4.37 7.50
C ASN A 95 5.65 5.30 7.75
N GLY A 96 4.60 4.78 8.36
CA GLY A 96 3.39 5.56 8.65
C GLY A 96 2.50 5.85 7.43
N GLN A 97 2.78 5.27 6.25
CA GLN A 97 1.97 5.48 5.04
C GLN A 97 1.24 4.21 4.59
N ILE A 98 0.10 4.41 3.96
CA ILE A 98 -0.62 3.41 3.17
C ILE A 98 -0.87 3.99 1.79
N GLU A 99 -0.68 3.20 0.75
CA GLU A 99 -1.14 3.54 -0.59
C GLU A 99 -1.94 2.41 -1.23
N LEU A 100 -2.95 2.80 -2.00
CA LEU A 100 -3.84 1.91 -2.74
C LEU A 100 -3.89 2.38 -4.19
N MET A 101 -3.67 1.45 -5.11
CA MET A 101 -3.82 1.67 -6.54
C MET A 101 -5.29 1.62 -6.91
N VAL A 102 -5.77 2.70 -7.54
CA VAL A 102 -7.16 2.91 -7.95
C VAL A 102 -7.20 3.16 -9.45
N SER A 103 -6.90 2.14 -10.27
CA SER A 103 -7.08 2.29 -11.71
C SER A 103 -8.58 2.37 -12.03
N SER A 104 -9.00 3.44 -12.71
CA SER A 104 -10.37 3.62 -13.23
C SER A 104 -10.57 2.91 -14.56
#